data_AF-A0A960BZY1-F1
#
_entry.id   AF-A0A960BZY1-F1
#
_cell.length_a   1.000
_cell.length_b   1.000
_cell.length_c   1.000
_cell.angle_alpha   90.00
_cell.angle_beta   90.00
_cell.angle_gamma   90.00
#
_symmetry.space_group_name_H-M   'P 1'
#
loop_
_entity.id
_entity.type
_entity.pdbx_description
1 polymer ?
#
loop_
_entity_poly.entity_id
_entity_poly.type
_entity_poly.pdbx_seq_one_letter_code
_entity_poly.pdbx_strand_id
1 'polypeptide(L)'
;DRFGFTAHMDFYDPAELERVLNRSAGILGIELSRDASAEIARRSRGTPRIANRLLRRVRDYAEVRADGVITRDVADAALEVYDVDELGLDRLDRAVLSALIRSFGGGPVGVSTLAVAVGEESTTVEEVCEPFLVRAGMLARTPRGRVATPLAWTHLGVAPPPSATATALGQAGLFE
;
A
#
# COMPACT_ATOMS: atom_id res chain seq x y z
N ASP A 1 6.01 6.89 35.83
CA ASP A 1 6.36 6.50 34.45
C ASP A 1 7.48 5.46 34.51
N ARG A 2 7.32 4.29 33.88
CA ARG A 2 8.27 3.16 33.98
C ARG A 2 9.25 3.08 32.81
N PHE A 3 9.03 3.84 31.75
CA PHE A 3 9.90 3.85 30.58
C PHE A 3 10.74 5.13 30.58
N GLY A 4 12.07 4.99 30.63
CA GLY A 4 13.00 6.13 30.63
C GLY A 4 13.16 6.82 29.27
N PHE A 5 12.62 6.22 28.20
CA PHE A 5 12.63 6.76 26.85
C PHE A 5 11.49 6.12 26.04
N THR A 6 10.75 6.96 25.31
CA THR A 6 9.74 6.51 24.36
C THR A 6 10.01 7.22 23.03
N ALA A 7 10.16 6.46 21.95
CA ALA A 7 10.29 7.00 20.61
C ALA A 7 9.17 6.46 19.73
N HIS A 8 8.75 7.29 18.78
CA HIS A 8 7.81 6.94 17.73
C HIS A 8 8.59 6.86 16.42
N MET A 9 8.30 5.86 15.61
CA MET A 9 8.90 5.74 14.28
C MET A 9 7.88 6.20 13.25
N ASP A 10 8.29 7.20 12.47
CA ASP A 10 7.53 7.66 11.32
C ASP A 10 7.88 6.85 10.07
N PHE A 11 7.07 7.05 9.03
CA PHE A 11 7.33 6.47 7.72
C PHE A 11 8.46 7.19 7.03
N TYR A 12 9.21 6.41 6.27
CA TYR A 12 10.33 6.90 5.48
C TYR A 12 9.80 7.61 4.24
N ASP A 13 10.43 8.73 3.88
CA ASP A 13 10.22 9.34 2.57
C ASP A 13 10.87 8.47 1.46
N PRO A 14 10.37 8.48 0.20
CA PRO A 14 10.98 7.74 -0.90
C PRO A 14 12.51 7.91 -1.02
N ALA A 15 13.06 9.11 -0.81
CA ALA A 15 14.50 9.33 -0.90
C ALA A 15 15.31 8.58 0.18
N GLU A 16 14.70 8.33 1.34
CA GLU A 16 15.31 7.53 2.40
C GLU A 16 15.23 6.04 2.09
N LEU A 17 14.12 5.60 1.48
CA LEU A 17 13.96 4.23 1.02
C LEU A 17 14.90 3.89 -0.14
N GLU A 18 15.18 4.82 -1.05
CA GLU A 18 16.22 4.65 -2.07
C GLU A 18 17.59 4.35 -1.44
N ARG A 19 17.96 5.04 -0.36
CA ARG A 19 19.21 4.77 0.38
C ARG A 19 19.21 3.35 0.96
N VAL A 20 18.09 2.91 1.53
CA VAL A 20 17.93 1.53 2.04
C VAL A 20 18.06 0.52 0.91
N LEU A 21 17.39 0.75 -0.21
CA LEU A 21 17.39 -0.14 -1.38
C LEU A 21 18.77 -0.27 -1.99
N ASN A 22 19.47 0.85 -2.22
CA ASN A 22 20.82 0.84 -2.79
C ASN A 22 21.82 0.11 -1.88
N ARG A 23 21.72 0.31 -0.56
CA ARG A 23 22.53 -0.43 0.41
C ARG A 23 22.24 -1.94 0.35
N SER A 24 20.96 -2.31 0.35
CA SER A 24 20.55 -3.72 0.31
C SER A 24 20.92 -4.39 -1.02
N ALA A 25 20.83 -3.68 -2.14
CA ALA A 25 21.28 -4.15 -3.44
C ALA A 25 22.78 -4.47 -3.42
N GLY A 26 23.61 -3.57 -2.87
CA GLY A 26 25.04 -3.83 -2.70
C GLY A 26 25.35 -5.06 -1.83
N ILE A 27 24.61 -5.27 -0.74
CA ILE A 27 24.77 -6.46 0.13
C ILE A 27 24.39 -7.75 -0.60
N LEU A 28 23.39 -7.68 -1.48
CA LEU A 28 22.86 -8.84 -2.21
C LEU A 28 23.55 -9.05 -3.57
N GLY A 29 24.50 -8.18 -3.96
CA GLY A 29 25.17 -8.24 -5.27
C GLY A 29 24.23 -7.94 -6.44
N ILE A 30 23.22 -7.09 -6.25
CA ILE A 30 22.21 -6.76 -7.26
C ILE A 30 22.64 -5.49 -8.02
N GLU A 31 22.64 -5.56 -9.35
CA GLU A 31 22.77 -4.35 -10.18
C GLU A 31 21.42 -3.61 -10.25
N LEU A 32 21.30 -2.54 -9.46
CA LEU A 32 20.08 -1.74 -9.35
C LEU A 32 20.31 -0.34 -9.91
N SER A 33 19.58 0.01 -10.97
CA SER A 33 19.60 1.38 -11.51
C SER A 33 18.92 2.37 -10.56
N ARG A 34 19.30 3.65 -10.65
CA ARG A 34 18.71 4.73 -9.83
C ARG A 34 17.20 4.83 -10.02
N ASP A 35 16.74 4.77 -11.27
CA ASP A 35 15.31 4.93 -11.58
C ASP A 35 14.48 3.73 -11.10
N ALA A 36 15.05 2.51 -11.13
CA ALA A 36 14.42 1.34 -10.53
C ALA A 36 14.35 1.44 -9.00
N SER A 37 15.42 1.93 -8.35
CA SER A 37 15.43 2.16 -6.90
C SER A 37 14.31 3.13 -6.50
N ALA A 38 14.17 4.22 -7.25
CA ALA A 38 13.11 5.21 -7.03
C ALA A 38 11.70 4.62 -7.26
N GLU A 39 11.52 3.77 -8.28
CA GLU A 39 10.25 3.08 -8.55
C GLU A 39 9.85 2.14 -7.40
N ILE A 40 10.77 1.29 -6.96
CA ILE A 40 10.53 0.39 -5.82
C ILE A 40 10.26 1.20 -4.55
N ALA A 41 11.00 2.28 -4.30
CA ALA A 41 10.83 3.14 -3.14
C ALA A 41 9.43 3.76 -3.07
N ARG A 42 8.92 4.31 -4.18
CA ARG A 42 7.57 4.90 -4.26
C ARG A 42 6.47 3.89 -3.91
N ARG A 43 6.61 2.64 -4.35
CA ARG A 43 5.64 1.56 -4.08
C ARG A 43 5.83 0.84 -2.73
N SER A 44 6.75 1.31 -1.90
CA SER A 44 7.13 0.65 -0.64
C SER A 44 6.41 1.17 0.61
N ARG A 45 5.42 2.07 0.45
CA ARG A 45 4.54 2.54 1.55
C ARG A 45 5.30 3.15 2.73
N GLY A 46 6.42 3.82 2.45
CA GLY A 46 7.28 4.40 3.49
C GLY A 46 7.90 3.38 4.45
N THR A 47 7.94 2.09 4.09
CA THR A 47 8.30 1.01 5.01
C THR A 47 9.54 0.25 4.52
N PRO A 48 10.70 0.32 5.21
CA PRO A 48 11.94 -0.38 4.82
C PRO A 48 11.79 -1.89 4.68
N ARG A 49 10.92 -2.51 5.48
CA ARG A 49 10.61 -3.95 5.38
C ARG A 49 9.94 -4.30 4.06
N ILE A 50 9.02 -3.45 3.58
CA ILE A 50 8.33 -3.63 2.30
C ILE A 50 9.31 -3.37 1.16
N ALA A 51 10.11 -2.29 1.24
CA ALA A 51 11.14 -1.99 0.24
C ALA A 51 12.09 -3.17 0.00
N ASN A 52 12.64 -3.76 1.07
CA ASN A 52 13.51 -4.93 0.95
C ASN A 52 12.77 -6.18 0.46
N ARG A 53 11.49 -6.35 0.78
CA ARG A 53 10.66 -7.45 0.25
C ARG A 53 10.47 -7.29 -1.26
N LEU A 54 10.16 -6.10 -1.73
CA LEU A 54 9.98 -5.79 -3.15
C LEU A 54 11.29 -5.94 -3.91
N LEU A 55 12.41 -5.42 -3.39
CA LEU A 55 13.73 -5.59 -4.02
C LEU A 55 14.07 -7.06 -4.28
N ARG A 56 13.85 -7.94 -3.31
CA ARG A 56 14.09 -9.38 -3.49
C ARG A 56 13.19 -9.99 -4.57
N ARG A 57 11.91 -9.64 -4.59
CA ARG A 57 10.97 -10.09 -5.63
C ARG A 57 11.37 -9.60 -7.02
N VAL A 58 11.75 -8.33 -7.15
CA VAL A 58 12.19 -7.75 -8.42
C VAL A 58 13.49 -8.40 -8.89
N ARG A 59 14.43 -8.70 -7.98
CA ARG A 59 15.62 -9.48 -8.30
C ARG A 59 15.26 -10.86 -8.81
N ASP A 60 14.41 -11.60 -8.10
CA ASP A 60 14.02 -12.97 -8.50
C ASP A 60 13.38 -12.97 -9.90
N TYR A 61 12.62 -11.92 -10.24
CA TYR A 61 12.12 -11.69 -11.60
C TYR A 61 13.26 -11.41 -12.60
N ALA A 62 14.16 -10.48 -12.28
CA ALA A 62 15.24 -10.05 -13.16
C ALA A 62 16.26 -11.16 -13.44
N GLU A 63 16.55 -12.04 -12.48
CA GLU A 63 17.42 -13.21 -12.66
C GLU A 63 16.87 -14.17 -13.73
N VAL A 64 15.54 -14.24 -13.88
CA VAL A 64 14.90 -15.14 -14.86
C VAL A 64 14.57 -14.45 -16.18
N ARG A 65 14.31 -13.13 -16.16
CA ARG A 65 13.71 -12.40 -17.29
C ARG A 65 14.57 -11.26 -17.85
N ALA A 66 15.63 -10.83 -17.17
CA ALA A 66 16.36 -9.60 -17.50
C ALA A 66 17.86 -9.64 -17.13
N ASP A 67 18.50 -10.81 -17.26
CA ASP A 67 19.94 -11.00 -17.05
C ASP A 67 20.49 -10.46 -15.71
N GLY A 68 19.64 -10.40 -14.68
CA GLY A 68 20.02 -9.95 -13.33
C GLY A 68 20.14 -8.43 -13.14
N VAL A 69 19.93 -7.62 -14.18
CA VAL A 69 20.01 -6.14 -14.09
C VAL A 69 18.62 -5.54 -13.87
N ILE A 70 18.46 -4.76 -12.80
CA ILE A 70 17.19 -4.13 -12.45
C ILE A 70 17.14 -2.70 -12.98
N THR A 71 16.59 -2.54 -14.18
CA THR A 71 16.18 -1.25 -14.77
C THR A 71 14.78 -0.85 -14.31
N ARG A 72 14.35 0.38 -14.60
CA ARG A 72 12.99 0.85 -14.27
C ARG A 72 11.92 -0.06 -14.88
N ASP A 73 12.04 -0.36 -16.16
CA ASP A 73 11.05 -1.18 -16.88
C ASP A 73 10.97 -2.61 -16.31
N VAL A 74 12.12 -3.16 -15.89
CA VAL A 74 12.18 -4.48 -15.21
C VAL A 74 11.50 -4.42 -13.85
N ALA A 75 11.74 -3.35 -13.07
CA ALA A 75 11.07 -3.14 -11.80
C ALA A 75 9.56 -2.99 -11.96
N ASP A 76 9.10 -2.20 -12.93
CA ASP A 76 7.68 -2.02 -13.24
C ASP A 76 7.01 -3.35 -13.62
N ALA A 77 7.61 -4.08 -14.57
CA ALA A 77 7.09 -5.38 -15.01
C ALA A 77 7.07 -6.43 -13.88
N ALA A 78 8.09 -6.43 -13.03
CA ALA A 78 8.13 -7.33 -11.87
C ALA A 78 7.04 -6.97 -10.85
N LEU A 79 6.87 -5.69 -10.53
CA LEU A 79 5.89 -5.22 -9.55
C LEU A 79 4.45 -5.49 -10.03
N GLU A 80 4.19 -5.36 -11.34
CA GLU A 80 2.92 -5.78 -11.94
C GLU A 80 2.67 -7.29 -11.74
N VAL A 81 3.66 -8.14 -12.02
CA VAL A 81 3.54 -9.61 -11.81
C VAL A 81 3.30 -9.96 -10.33
N TYR A 82 3.90 -9.20 -9.41
CA TYR A 82 3.69 -9.38 -7.97
C TYR A 82 2.48 -8.64 -7.42
N ASP A 83 1.61 -8.14 -8.30
CA ASP A 83 0.35 -7.53 -7.94
C ASP A 83 0.51 -6.27 -7.07
N VAL A 84 1.53 -5.46 -7.35
CA VAL A 84 1.81 -4.18 -6.68
C VAL A 84 1.61 -3.02 -7.64
N ASP A 85 0.57 -2.21 -7.40
CA ASP A 85 0.23 -1.08 -8.27
C ASP A 85 1.14 0.15 -8.04
N GLU A 86 0.87 1.24 -8.78
CA GLU A 86 1.67 2.46 -8.74
C GLU A 86 1.65 3.18 -7.38
N LEU A 87 0.62 2.96 -6.58
CA LEU A 87 0.50 3.50 -5.22
C LEU A 87 1.09 2.54 -4.17
N GLY A 88 1.55 1.37 -4.59
CA GLY A 88 2.11 0.34 -3.75
C GLY A 88 1.07 -0.55 -3.08
N LEU A 89 -0.21 -0.48 -3.46
CA LEU A 89 -1.23 -1.42 -2.98
C LEU A 89 -0.91 -2.81 -3.50
N ASP A 90 -0.96 -3.80 -2.62
CA ASP A 90 -0.75 -5.19 -3.01
C ASP A 90 -2.08 -5.89 -3.29
N ARG A 91 -2.00 -7.18 -3.60
CA ARG A 91 -3.16 -8.04 -3.87
C ARG A 91 -4.22 -7.96 -2.76
N LEU A 92 -3.82 -7.95 -1.48
CA LEU A 92 -4.77 -7.92 -0.37
C LEU A 92 -5.45 -6.57 -0.27
N ASP A 93 -4.69 -5.48 -0.37
CA ASP A 93 -5.25 -4.13 -0.32
C ASP A 93 -6.30 -3.91 -1.41
N ARG A 94 -5.97 -4.31 -2.65
CA ARG A 94 -6.89 -4.22 -3.79
C ARG A 94 -8.09 -5.14 -3.64
N ALA A 95 -7.92 -6.32 -3.05
CA ALA A 95 -9.04 -7.22 -2.74
C ALA A 95 -9.99 -6.61 -1.70
N VAL A 96 -9.47 -5.99 -0.64
CA VAL A 96 -10.26 -5.32 0.40
C VAL A 96 -11.03 -4.13 -0.18
N LEU A 97 -10.38 -3.26 -0.95
CA LEU A 97 -11.05 -2.14 -1.61
C LEU A 97 -12.10 -2.63 -2.61
N SER A 98 -11.78 -3.65 -3.40
CA SER A 98 -12.70 -4.24 -4.37
C SER A 98 -13.93 -4.83 -3.69
N ALA A 99 -13.76 -5.60 -2.61
CA ALA A 99 -14.89 -6.13 -1.84
C ALA A 99 -15.74 -5.00 -1.25
N LEU A 100 -15.10 -4.01 -0.63
CA LEU A 100 -15.78 -2.86 -0.02
C LEU A 100 -16.63 -2.08 -1.04
N ILE A 101 -16.08 -1.83 -2.24
CA ILE A 101 -16.73 -1.04 -3.29
C ILE A 101 -17.73 -1.88 -4.09
N ARG A 102 -17.28 -2.99 -4.69
CA ARG A 102 -18.07 -3.76 -5.67
C ARG A 102 -19.11 -4.66 -5.00
N SER A 103 -18.81 -5.21 -3.83
CA SER A 103 -19.73 -6.11 -3.13
C SER A 103 -20.64 -5.39 -2.13
N PHE A 104 -20.12 -4.33 -1.48
CA PHE A 104 -20.84 -3.63 -0.40
C PHE A 104 -21.17 -2.17 -0.71
N GLY A 105 -20.99 -1.72 -1.96
CA GLY A 105 -21.39 -0.38 -2.39
C GLY A 105 -20.67 0.76 -1.68
N GLY A 106 -19.46 0.51 -1.16
CA GLY A 106 -18.64 1.47 -0.42
C GLY A 106 -18.85 1.47 1.09
N GLY A 107 -19.72 0.62 1.63
CA GLY A 107 -19.97 0.46 3.07
C GLY A 107 -21.04 1.37 3.67
N PRO A 108 -21.15 1.46 5.01
CA PRO A 108 -20.24 0.93 6.02
C PRO A 108 -20.28 -0.61 6.19
N VAL A 109 -19.12 -1.24 6.36
CA VAL A 109 -18.98 -2.70 6.57
C VAL A 109 -18.10 -3.02 7.78
N GLY A 110 -18.49 -3.98 8.60
CA GLY A 110 -17.65 -4.49 9.69
C GLY A 110 -16.39 -5.19 9.18
N VAL A 111 -15.28 -5.11 9.92
CA VAL A 111 -14.02 -5.75 9.51
C VAL A 111 -14.14 -7.26 9.39
N SER A 112 -14.94 -7.90 10.25
CA SER A 112 -15.20 -9.34 10.17
C SER A 112 -15.85 -9.74 8.87
N THR A 113 -16.82 -8.95 8.40
CA THR A 113 -17.49 -9.19 7.11
C THR A 113 -16.54 -8.96 5.93
N LEU A 114 -15.73 -7.90 5.97
CA LEU A 114 -14.71 -7.66 4.94
C LEU A 114 -13.68 -8.78 4.88
N ALA A 115 -13.19 -9.22 6.04
CA ALA A 115 -12.21 -10.28 6.17
C ALA A 115 -12.72 -11.61 5.57
N VAL A 116 -13.97 -11.98 5.86
CA VAL A 116 -14.62 -13.15 5.24
C VAL A 116 -14.71 -13.00 3.72
N ALA A 117 -15.06 -11.80 3.22
CA ALA A 117 -15.19 -11.56 1.79
C ALA A 117 -13.85 -11.69 1.02
N VAL A 118 -12.72 -11.43 1.68
CA VAL A 118 -11.38 -11.57 1.07
C VAL A 118 -10.64 -12.85 1.48
N GLY A 119 -11.24 -13.68 2.33
CA GLY A 119 -10.66 -14.94 2.79
C GLY A 119 -9.49 -14.78 3.76
N GLU A 120 -9.49 -13.71 4.56
CA GLU A 120 -8.42 -13.41 5.53
C GLU A 120 -8.96 -13.34 6.97
N GLU A 121 -8.05 -13.32 7.95
CA GLU A 121 -8.41 -13.03 9.33
C GLU A 121 -8.70 -11.53 9.53
N SER A 122 -9.64 -11.20 10.42
CA SER A 122 -10.00 -9.80 10.71
C SER A 122 -8.82 -8.98 11.22
N THR A 123 -7.97 -9.59 12.05
CA THR A 123 -6.71 -9.02 12.55
C THR A 123 -5.76 -8.68 11.42
N THR A 124 -5.65 -9.53 10.40
CA THR A 124 -4.80 -9.28 9.23
C THR A 124 -5.28 -8.07 8.44
N VAL A 125 -6.60 -7.96 8.20
CA VAL A 125 -7.16 -6.78 7.52
C VAL A 125 -6.93 -5.51 8.36
N GLU A 126 -7.17 -5.56 9.66
CA GLU A 126 -7.06 -4.41 10.57
C GLU A 126 -5.63 -3.94 10.83
N GLU A 127 -4.69 -4.86 11.01
CA GLU A 127 -3.32 -4.55 11.43
C GLU A 127 -2.35 -4.42 10.25
N VAL A 128 -2.62 -5.08 9.13
CA VAL A 128 -1.71 -5.10 7.97
C VAL A 128 -2.19 -4.21 6.84
N CYS A 129 -3.47 -4.30 6.48
CA CYS A 129 -4.03 -3.64 5.29
C CYS A 129 -4.53 -2.23 5.61
N GLU A 130 -5.41 -2.09 6.61
CA GLU A 130 -6.05 -0.83 6.96
C GLU A 130 -5.08 0.34 7.24
N PRO A 131 -3.94 0.16 7.94
CA PRO A 131 -3.09 1.30 8.27
C PRO A 131 -2.59 2.05 7.02
N PHE A 132 -2.32 1.33 5.93
CA PHE A 132 -1.92 1.95 4.67
C PHE A 132 -3.12 2.53 3.93
N LEU A 133 -4.22 1.79 3.80
CA LEU A 133 -5.43 2.27 3.11
C LEU A 133 -6.01 3.55 3.74
N VAL A 134 -5.97 3.65 5.07
CA VAL A 134 -6.39 4.86 5.80
C VAL A 134 -5.44 6.01 5.52
N ARG A 135 -4.12 5.80 5.58
CA ARG A 135 -3.15 6.87 5.30
C ARG A 135 -3.20 7.34 3.85
N ALA A 136 -3.36 6.41 2.92
CA ALA A 136 -3.54 6.71 1.50
C ALA A 136 -4.88 7.42 1.23
N GLY A 137 -5.74 7.61 2.25
CA GLY A 137 -7.02 8.30 2.11
C GLY A 137 -8.06 7.52 1.34
N MET A 138 -7.91 6.20 1.22
CA MET A 138 -8.79 5.30 0.45
C MET A 138 -9.87 4.64 1.31
N LEU A 139 -9.62 4.52 2.62
CA LEU A 139 -10.53 3.89 3.57
C LEU A 139 -10.72 4.78 4.80
N ALA A 140 -11.97 4.98 5.19
CA ALA A 140 -12.34 5.69 6.41
C ALA A 140 -12.91 4.71 7.44
N ARG A 141 -12.51 4.87 8.71
CA ARG A 141 -13.07 4.14 9.85
C ARG A 141 -14.22 4.95 10.45
N THR A 142 -15.37 4.31 10.61
CA THR A 142 -16.55 4.89 11.28
C THR A 142 -17.01 3.96 12.41
N PRO A 143 -17.81 4.44 13.38
CA PRO A 143 -18.40 3.57 14.40
C PRO A 143 -19.27 2.44 13.82
N ARG A 144 -19.77 2.59 12.59
CA ARG A 144 -20.62 1.60 11.91
C ARG A 144 -19.82 0.63 11.03
N GLY A 145 -18.52 0.85 10.83
CA GLY A 145 -17.67 0.05 9.95
C GLY A 145 -16.76 0.88 9.05
N ARG A 146 -16.15 0.22 8.09
CA ARG A 146 -15.23 0.79 7.10
C ARG A 146 -16.00 1.30 5.90
N VAL A 147 -15.60 2.46 5.39
CA VAL A 147 -16.22 3.13 4.25
C VAL A 147 -15.15 3.47 3.23
N ALA A 148 -15.42 3.21 1.94
CA ALA A 148 -14.53 3.59 0.86
C ALA A 148 -14.67 5.08 0.55
N THR A 149 -13.55 5.79 0.44
CA THR A 149 -13.55 7.20 0.06
C THR A 149 -13.63 7.35 -1.47
N PRO A 150 -13.99 8.54 -2.01
CA PRO A 150 -14.01 8.78 -3.46
C PRO A 150 -12.69 8.44 -4.17
N LEU A 151 -11.55 8.56 -3.48
CA LEU A 151 -10.24 8.19 -4.01
C LEU A 151 -10.15 6.69 -4.31
N ALA A 152 -10.67 5.83 -3.42
CA ALA A 152 -10.70 4.39 -3.65
C ALA A 152 -11.58 4.00 -4.84
N TRP A 153 -12.73 4.65 -5.00
CA TRP A 153 -13.61 4.46 -6.16
C TRP A 153 -12.89 4.80 -7.46
N THR A 154 -12.28 5.99 -7.51
CA THR A 154 -11.53 6.48 -8.67
C THR A 154 -10.36 5.56 -9.00
N HIS A 155 -9.62 5.12 -7.98
CA HIS A 155 -8.50 4.20 -8.14
C HIS A 155 -8.92 2.85 -8.74
N LEU A 156 -10.09 2.31 -8.36
CA LEU A 156 -10.65 1.09 -8.97
C LEU A 156 -11.35 1.32 -10.33
N GLY A 157 -11.32 2.53 -10.87
CA GLY A 157 -11.97 2.90 -12.13
C GLY A 157 -13.50 2.91 -12.06
N VAL A 158 -14.08 3.12 -10.88
CA VAL A 158 -15.53 3.14 -10.66
C VAL A 158 -15.97 4.56 -10.26
N ALA A 159 -17.09 5.04 -10.82
CA ALA A 159 -17.63 6.35 -10.44
C ALA A 159 -18.15 6.31 -8.99
N PRO A 160 -17.73 7.25 -8.11
CA PRO A 160 -18.20 7.30 -6.74
C PRO A 160 -19.69 7.68 -6.70
N PRO A 161 -20.50 7.09 -5.80
CA PRO A 161 -21.88 7.52 -5.60
C PRO A 161 -21.93 8.93 -5.01
N PRO A 162 -23.01 9.71 -5.24
CA PRO A 162 -23.12 11.09 -4.76
C PRO A 162 -22.93 11.23 -3.24
N SER A 163 -23.32 10.20 -2.48
CA SER A 163 -23.17 10.12 -1.02
C SER A 163 -21.73 9.92 -0.55
N ALA A 164 -20.86 9.29 -1.35
CA ALA A 164 -19.45 9.09 -0.99
C ALA A 164 -18.66 10.41 -1.02
N THR A 165 -19.04 11.34 -1.91
CA THR A 165 -18.41 12.66 -2.05
C THR A 165 -18.69 13.57 -0.84
N ALA A 166 -19.86 13.43 -0.21
CA ALA A 166 -20.25 14.22 0.96
C ALA A 166 -19.45 13.86 2.23
N THR A 167 -19.11 12.58 2.42
CA THR A 167 -18.38 12.11 3.61
C THR A 167 -16.93 12.63 3.65
N ALA A 168 -16.30 12.83 2.49
CA ALA A 168 -14.95 13.39 2.40
C ALA A 168 -14.90 14.89 2.80
N LEU A 169 -15.98 15.64 2.53
CA LEU A 169 -16.08 17.07 2.87
C LEU A 169 -16.40 17.31 4.34
N GLY A 170 -16.95 16.32 5.06
CA GLY A 170 -17.33 16.44 6.48
C GLY A 170 -16.17 16.43 7.48
N GLN A 171 -14.95 16.07 7.06
CA GLN A 171 -13.76 16.09 7.92
C GLN A 171 -12.83 17.30 7.69
N ALA A 172 -13.07 18.11 6.66
CA ALA A 172 -12.25 19.28 6.34
C ALA A 172 -12.50 20.49 7.27
N GLY A 173 -13.52 20.45 8.14
CA GLY A 173 -13.93 21.60 8.97
C GLY A 173 -13.74 21.44 10.49
N LEU A 174 -12.96 20.46 10.95
CA LEU A 174 -12.76 20.20 12.39
C LEU A 174 -11.41 20.72 12.94
N PHE A 175 -10.63 21.40 12.09
CA PHE A 175 -9.42 22.14 12.47
C PHE A 175 -9.45 23.53 11.85
N GLU A 176 -10.46 24.33 12.21
CA GLU A 176 -10.42 25.80 12.21
C GLU A 176 -11.03 26.30 13.53
#